data_AF-A0A371FZU3-F1
#
_entry.id   AF-A0A371FZU3-F1
#
_cell.length_a   1.000
_cell.length_b   1.000
_cell.length_c   1.000
_cell.angle_alpha   90.00
_cell.angle_beta   90.00
_cell.angle_gamma   90.00
#
_symmetry.space_group_name_H-M   'P 1'
#
loop_
_entity.id
_entity.type
_entity.pdbx_description
1 polymer ?
#
loop_
_entity_poly.entity_id
_entity_poly.type
_entity_poly.pdbx_seq_one_letter_code
_entity_poly.pdbx_strand_id
1 'polypeptide(L)'
;MRMRVLVVYSVLLLIQFWRGEAETFSVDGKVLVLDESNFDSAIASFDHILVDFYAPWCGHCKRLSPELDAAAPVLAALKEPIVIAKVDADKHTRLAKKHDVDAYPTILLFNHGVSTEYRGPRKADLLVRYLKKFAASDVSILDSDSAVNTFVEEAGTFFPIYIGFGLNNTVIEKFAIKYKKNAWFSVAKDFSEDLMVLYDFDKIPALVALNQLYNERNTFYGPFEEDFLEDFVKQNLIPLAVPVSYETLKLIKADGRKIVLTIVEDEDEESSRELIKLLKAAASANRDLIFGYVGVKQLEEFAENFDIETKLPKMVVWNKSEDYLSVVGSESIEGEDQATQITKFLEGYREGRTVKKTFSGPSLMRFIHRSFDIRMVYVIVFMVAVMMLVQSFSKGGNEYQSVPNQVQTDHASSSVSEVESKEEYSPGDKED
;
A
#
# COMPACT_ATOMS: atom_id res chain seq x y z
N MET A 1 20.05 -21.89 67.16
CA MET A 1 18.97 -20.92 66.84
C MET A 1 19.47 -19.64 66.14
N ARG A 2 20.67 -19.12 66.44
CA ARG A 2 21.23 -17.90 65.81
C ARG A 2 21.62 -18.01 64.32
N MET A 3 21.94 -19.21 63.82
CA MET A 3 22.37 -19.40 62.42
C MET A 3 21.21 -19.45 61.40
N ARG A 4 19.99 -19.74 61.84
CA ARG A 4 18.79 -19.74 60.96
C ARG A 4 18.21 -18.35 60.74
N VAL A 5 18.51 -17.39 61.61
CA VAL A 5 18.01 -16.00 61.51
C VAL A 5 18.84 -15.18 60.51
N LEU A 6 20.14 -15.45 60.38
CA LEU A 6 21.02 -14.78 59.42
C LEU A 6 20.71 -15.14 57.96
N VAL A 7 20.36 -16.41 57.68
CA VAL A 7 20.02 -16.87 56.32
C VAL A 7 18.71 -16.25 55.83
N VAL A 8 17.72 -16.07 56.71
CA VAL A 8 16.44 -15.43 56.38
C VAL A 8 16.62 -13.93 56.11
N TYR A 9 17.49 -13.25 56.85
CA TYR A 9 17.81 -11.84 56.59
C TYR A 9 18.58 -11.63 55.27
N SER A 10 19.48 -12.54 54.90
CA SER A 10 20.16 -12.49 53.59
C SER A 10 19.23 -12.77 52.41
N VAL A 11 18.22 -13.64 52.58
CA VAL A 11 17.21 -13.90 51.54
C VAL A 11 16.24 -12.72 51.41
N LEU A 12 15.85 -12.06 52.50
CA LEU A 12 15.02 -10.85 52.47
C LEU A 12 15.75 -9.64 51.87
N LEU A 13 17.07 -9.50 52.06
CA LEU A 13 17.89 -8.48 51.40
C LEU A 13 18.06 -8.72 49.89
N LEU A 14 18.07 -9.99 49.45
CA LEU A 14 18.10 -10.34 48.02
C LEU A 14 16.75 -10.08 47.32
N ILE A 15 15.62 -10.16 48.02
CA ILE A 15 14.29 -9.82 47.48
C ILE A 15 14.14 -8.29 47.28
N GLN A 16 14.83 -7.47 48.08
CA GLN A 16 14.80 -6.00 47.93
C GLN A 16 15.70 -5.49 46.78
N PHE A 17 16.64 -6.30 46.29
CA PHE A 17 17.51 -5.97 45.15
C PHE A 17 16.96 -6.41 43.79
N TRP A 18 15.79 -7.05 43.76
CA TRP A 18 15.08 -7.46 42.56
C TRP A 18 13.76 -6.69 42.37
N ARG A 19 13.71 -5.45 42.84
CA ARG A 19 12.85 -4.45 42.20
C ARG A 19 13.65 -3.86 41.05
N GLY A 20 13.57 -4.51 39.89
CA GLY A 20 13.83 -3.79 38.64
C GLY A 20 12.94 -2.56 38.65
N GLU A 21 13.55 -1.39 38.52
CA GLU A 21 12.83 -0.15 38.28
C GLU A 21 11.98 -0.41 37.04
N ALA A 22 10.66 -0.41 37.18
CA ALA A 22 9.78 -0.62 36.04
C ALA A 22 10.04 0.55 35.09
N GLU A 23 10.69 0.27 33.97
CA GLU A 23 11.04 1.28 32.98
C GLU A 23 9.73 1.88 32.45
N THR A 24 9.46 3.14 32.80
CA THR A 24 8.20 3.80 32.43
C THR A 24 8.36 4.42 31.05
N PHE A 25 7.78 3.80 30.03
CA PHE A 25 7.70 4.39 28.69
C PHE A 25 6.55 5.41 28.62
N SER A 26 6.78 6.58 28.02
CA SER A 26 5.76 7.61 27.82
C SER A 26 5.23 7.60 26.38
N VAL A 27 3.92 7.73 26.23
CA VAL A 27 3.26 7.98 24.93
C VAL A 27 3.19 9.49 24.69
N ASP A 28 4.34 10.13 24.47
CA ASP A 28 4.47 11.59 24.33
C ASP A 28 4.53 12.07 22.86
N GLY A 29 4.29 11.16 21.92
CA GLY A 29 4.34 11.47 20.49
C GLY A 29 5.74 11.59 19.91
N LYS A 30 6.79 11.19 20.64
CA LYS A 30 8.16 11.10 20.11
C LYS A 30 8.52 9.68 19.70
N VAL A 31 9.46 9.57 18.76
CA VAL A 31 10.04 8.28 18.39
C VAL A 31 10.92 7.77 19.54
N LEU A 32 10.55 6.63 20.11
CA LEU A 32 11.33 5.99 21.18
C LEU A 32 12.64 5.41 20.63
N VAL A 33 13.72 5.55 21.39
CA VAL A 33 15.00 4.91 21.08
C VAL A 33 15.09 3.63 21.90
N LEU A 34 15.16 2.50 21.21
CA LEU A 34 15.26 1.18 21.83
C LEU A 34 16.64 0.56 21.59
N ASP A 35 17.06 -0.25 22.55
CA ASP A 35 18.26 -1.08 22.50
C ASP A 35 18.03 -2.44 23.17
N GLU A 36 19.08 -3.26 23.26
CA GLU A 36 18.98 -4.61 23.85
C GLU A 36 18.47 -4.64 25.30
N SER A 37 18.61 -3.54 26.05
CA SER A 37 18.24 -3.48 27.47
C SER A 37 16.76 -3.17 27.72
N ASN A 38 16.12 -2.42 26.81
CA ASN A 38 14.74 -1.95 26.99
C ASN A 38 13.75 -2.46 25.94
N PHE A 39 14.21 -3.11 24.87
CA PHE A 39 13.36 -3.53 23.76
C PHE A 39 12.21 -4.44 24.20
N ASP A 40 12.50 -5.55 24.88
CA ASP A 40 11.48 -6.52 25.27
C ASP A 40 10.46 -5.89 26.24
N SER A 41 10.90 -5.00 27.13
CA SER A 41 10.02 -4.22 28.02
C SER A 41 9.10 -3.27 27.24
N ALA A 42 9.62 -2.58 26.23
CA ALA A 42 8.83 -1.69 25.39
C ALA A 42 7.77 -2.45 24.58
N ILE A 43 8.15 -3.58 23.96
CA ILE A 43 7.22 -4.44 23.22
C ILE A 43 6.11 -4.99 24.13
N ALA A 44 6.42 -5.30 25.39
CA ALA A 44 5.43 -5.76 26.36
C ALA A 44 4.53 -4.64 26.92
N SER A 45 4.95 -3.37 26.81
CA SER A 45 4.24 -2.22 27.40
C SER A 45 3.19 -1.60 26.47
N PHE A 46 3.26 -1.89 25.17
CA PHE A 46 2.40 -1.29 24.17
C PHE A 46 1.67 -2.34 23.34
N ASP A 47 0.36 -2.14 23.16
CA ASP A 47 -0.46 -3.00 22.29
C ASP A 47 -0.04 -2.87 20.82
N HIS A 48 0.37 -1.67 20.40
CA HIS A 48 0.82 -1.37 19.05
C HIS A 48 2.12 -0.56 19.06
N ILE A 49 3.19 -1.12 18.50
CA ILE A 49 4.46 -0.42 18.34
C ILE A 49 5.10 -0.72 16.97
N LEU A 50 5.41 0.33 16.23
CA LEU A 50 6.15 0.28 14.98
C LEU A 50 7.63 0.54 15.27
N VAL A 51 8.50 -0.40 14.92
CA VAL A 51 9.95 -0.30 15.15
C VAL A 51 10.70 -0.21 13.83
N ASP A 52 11.47 0.86 13.64
CA ASP A 52 12.42 1.04 12.54
C ASP A 52 13.81 0.49 12.94
N PHE A 53 14.24 -0.61 12.32
CA PHE A 53 15.60 -1.12 12.43
C PHE A 53 16.47 -0.46 11.36
N TYR A 54 17.30 0.47 11.81
CA TYR A 54 18.06 1.37 10.92
C TYR A 54 19.56 1.23 11.12
N ALA A 55 20.32 1.81 10.18
CA ALA A 55 21.76 2.05 10.33
C ALA A 55 22.08 3.53 10.06
N PRO A 56 22.96 4.19 10.85
CA PRO A 56 23.23 5.63 10.73
C PRO A 56 23.77 6.08 9.37
N TRP A 57 24.46 5.19 8.66
CA TRP A 57 25.04 5.45 7.34
C TRP A 57 24.06 5.20 6.19
N CYS A 58 22.91 4.55 6.43
CA CYS A 58 21.97 4.20 5.39
C CYS A 58 21.16 5.41 4.90
N GLY A 59 21.29 5.74 3.62
CA GLY A 59 20.58 6.87 3.00
C GLY A 59 19.05 6.73 3.01
N HIS A 60 18.51 5.51 2.91
CA HIS A 60 17.07 5.26 2.97
C HIS A 60 16.52 5.51 4.39
N CYS A 61 17.28 5.11 5.43
CA CYS A 61 16.93 5.37 6.82
C CYS A 61 16.89 6.87 7.13
N LYS A 62 17.88 7.63 6.65
CA LYS A 62 17.94 9.09 6.82
C LYS A 62 16.72 9.81 6.23
N ARG A 63 16.15 9.29 5.13
CA ARG A 63 14.93 9.85 4.53
C ARG A 63 13.66 9.45 5.28
N LEU A 64 13.63 8.25 5.87
CA LEU A 64 12.49 7.74 6.61
C LEU A 64 12.33 8.38 7.99
N SER A 65 13.43 8.63 8.71
CA SER A 65 13.42 9.21 10.07
C SER A 65 12.51 10.43 10.22
N PRO A 66 12.60 11.49 9.38
CA PRO A 66 11.72 12.66 9.55
C PRO A 66 10.24 12.34 9.33
N GLU A 67 9.91 11.36 8.49
CA GLU A 67 8.52 10.93 8.27
C GLU A 67 7.97 10.19 9.50
N LEU A 68 8.81 9.39 10.17
CA LEU A 68 8.48 8.74 11.44
C LEU A 68 8.30 9.76 12.57
N ASP A 69 9.19 10.75 12.65
CA ASP A 69 9.10 11.83 13.64
C ASP A 69 7.82 12.65 13.45
N ALA A 70 7.38 12.88 12.21
CA ALA A 70 6.14 13.58 11.90
C ALA A 70 4.87 12.74 12.17
N ALA A 71 4.94 11.42 11.98
CA ALA A 71 3.81 10.51 12.21
C ALA A 71 3.57 10.19 13.69
N ALA A 72 4.63 10.11 14.49
CA ALA A 72 4.60 9.72 15.90
C ALA A 72 3.56 10.49 16.75
N PRO A 73 3.44 11.83 16.70
CA PRO A 73 2.46 12.54 17.52
C PRO A 73 1.01 12.25 17.11
N VAL A 74 0.76 12.03 15.82
CA VAL A 74 -0.60 11.75 15.32
C VAL A 74 -1.06 10.36 15.74
N LEU A 75 -0.16 9.37 15.67
CA LEU A 75 -0.44 8.00 16.07
C LEU A 75 -0.54 7.83 17.60
N ALA A 76 0.25 8.60 18.36
CA ALA A 76 0.17 8.63 19.82
C ALA A 76 -1.16 9.21 20.33
N ALA A 77 -1.80 10.09 19.56
CA ALA A 77 -3.07 10.74 19.92
C ALA A 77 -4.33 9.89 19.61
N LEU A 78 -4.16 8.69 19.04
CA LEU A 78 -5.27 7.77 18.82
C LEU A 78 -5.85 7.26 20.14
N LYS A 79 -7.12 6.86 20.13
CA LYS A 79 -7.77 6.22 21.29
C LYS A 79 -6.99 4.99 21.75
N GLU A 80 -6.52 4.20 20.79
CA GLU A 80 -5.54 3.13 20.98
C GLU A 80 -4.22 3.59 20.32
N PRO A 81 -3.24 4.08 21.10
CA PRO A 81 -2.04 4.66 20.55
C PRO A 81 -1.20 3.64 19.77
N ILE A 82 -0.61 4.08 18.65
CA ILE A 82 0.47 3.35 17.98
C ILE A 82 1.77 4.09 18.26
N VAL A 83 2.67 3.46 19.01
CA VAL A 83 3.97 4.04 19.36
C VAL A 83 4.94 3.81 18.20
N ILE A 84 5.76 4.81 17.87
CA ILE A 84 6.88 4.63 16.94
C ILE A 84 8.18 4.56 17.72
N ALA A 85 9.04 3.62 17.35
CA ALA A 85 10.35 3.41 17.93
C ALA A 85 11.40 3.16 16.84
N LYS A 86 12.66 3.27 17.22
CA LYS A 86 13.80 2.96 16.36
C LYS A 86 14.90 2.24 17.12
N VAL A 87 15.62 1.37 16.41
CA VAL A 87 16.76 0.60 16.90
C VAL A 87 17.92 0.77 15.92
N ASP A 88 19.08 1.19 16.42
CA ASP A 88 20.32 1.14 15.65
C ASP A 88 20.78 -0.33 15.54
N ALA A 89 20.39 -0.98 14.45
CA ALA A 89 20.63 -2.40 14.21
C ALA A 89 22.10 -2.70 13.83
N ASP A 90 22.84 -1.68 13.38
CA ASP A 90 24.28 -1.77 13.12
C ASP A 90 25.06 -1.91 14.45
N LYS A 91 24.58 -1.21 15.49
CA LYS A 91 25.11 -1.33 16.86
C LYS A 91 24.56 -2.54 17.62
N HIS A 92 23.26 -2.82 17.48
CA HIS A 92 22.53 -3.86 18.22
C HIS A 92 22.29 -5.12 17.37
N THR A 93 23.37 -5.70 16.86
CA THR A 93 23.34 -6.82 15.90
C THR A 93 22.67 -8.10 16.43
N ARG A 94 22.68 -8.34 17.75
CA ARG A 94 21.97 -9.48 18.34
C ARG A 94 20.46 -9.34 18.22
N LEU A 95 19.96 -8.13 18.46
CA LEU A 95 18.56 -7.80 18.31
C LEU A 95 18.13 -7.84 16.84
N ALA A 96 18.95 -7.30 15.95
CA ALA A 96 18.74 -7.41 14.50
C ALA A 96 18.61 -8.88 14.05
N LYS A 97 19.54 -9.74 14.49
CA LYS A 97 19.50 -11.18 14.18
C LYS A 97 18.31 -11.91 14.81
N LYS A 98 17.88 -11.54 16.03
CA LYS A 98 16.70 -12.12 16.71
C LYS A 98 15.41 -11.90 15.90
N HIS A 99 15.35 -10.80 15.14
CA HIS A 99 14.19 -10.40 14.35
C HIS A 99 14.41 -10.53 12.82
N ASP A 100 15.39 -11.33 12.41
CA ASP A 100 15.71 -11.62 11.01
C ASP A 100 15.91 -10.36 10.14
N VAL A 101 16.52 -9.31 10.72
CA VAL A 101 16.86 -8.08 10.01
C VAL A 101 18.16 -8.28 9.24
N ASP A 102 18.05 -8.33 7.91
CA ASP A 102 19.17 -8.54 6.97
C ASP A 102 19.48 -7.33 6.08
N ALA A 103 18.57 -6.34 6.03
CA ALA A 103 18.72 -5.09 5.30
C ALA A 103 18.13 -3.89 6.07
N TYR A 104 18.48 -2.66 5.65
CA TYR A 104 18.03 -1.42 6.30
C TYR A 104 17.39 -0.45 5.31
N PRO A 105 16.29 0.25 5.69
CA PRO A 105 15.52 0.02 6.91
C PRO A 105 14.68 -1.26 6.80
N THR A 106 14.59 -2.01 7.90
CA THR A 106 13.56 -3.04 8.09
C THR A 106 12.61 -2.54 9.16
N ILE A 107 11.32 -2.43 8.84
CA ILE A 107 10.32 -1.89 9.77
C ILE A 107 9.42 -3.04 10.22
N LEU A 108 9.24 -3.19 11.53
CA LEU A 108 8.37 -4.22 12.10
C LEU A 108 7.23 -3.56 12.88
N LEU A 109 5.99 -3.97 12.59
CA LEU A 109 4.84 -3.64 13.41
C LEU A 109 4.58 -4.77 14.40
N PHE A 110 4.66 -4.47 15.69
CA PHE A 110 4.29 -5.38 16.76
C PHE A 110 2.87 -5.06 17.19
N ASN A 111 1.99 -6.06 17.09
CA ASN A 111 0.64 -6.01 17.62
C ASN A 111 0.52 -7.05 18.73
N HIS A 112 0.34 -6.61 19.97
CA HIS A 112 0.28 -7.45 21.16
C HIS A 112 1.51 -8.40 21.24
N GLY A 113 2.70 -7.84 21.01
CA GLY A 113 3.98 -8.56 21.00
C GLY A 113 4.25 -9.41 19.75
N VAL A 114 3.30 -9.58 18.83
CA VAL A 114 3.50 -10.35 17.59
C VAL A 114 3.98 -9.43 16.47
N SER A 115 5.21 -9.64 15.99
CA SER A 115 5.79 -8.87 14.89
C SER A 115 5.24 -9.27 13.53
N THR A 116 5.03 -8.29 12.66
CA THR A 116 4.85 -8.47 11.21
C THR A 116 5.67 -7.41 10.50
N GLU A 117 6.37 -7.79 9.44
CA GLU A 117 7.12 -6.83 8.62
C GLU A 117 6.16 -5.80 7.99
N TYR A 118 6.48 -4.53 8.17
CA TYR A 118 5.76 -3.40 7.62
C TYR A 118 6.33 -3.04 6.25
N ARG A 119 5.48 -3.15 5.23
CA ARG A 119 5.80 -2.79 3.83
C ARG A 119 4.89 -1.70 3.27
N GLY A 120 4.18 -0.99 4.16
CA GLY A 120 3.29 0.10 3.79
C GLY A 120 4.01 1.37 3.35
N PRO A 121 3.25 2.45 3.08
CA PRO A 121 3.77 3.74 2.66
C PRO A 121 4.73 4.36 3.69
N ARG A 122 5.78 5.03 3.22
CA ARG A 122 6.80 5.63 4.09
C ARG A 122 6.67 7.14 4.32
N LYS A 123 5.73 7.81 3.63
CA LYS A 123 5.41 9.22 3.88
C LYS A 123 4.50 9.35 5.09
N ALA A 124 4.70 10.35 5.93
CA ALA A 124 4.06 10.48 7.25
C ALA A 124 2.52 10.41 7.18
N ASP A 125 1.90 11.17 6.28
CA ASP A 125 0.44 11.22 6.10
C ASP A 125 -0.13 9.86 5.67
N LEU A 126 0.52 9.20 4.71
CA LEU A 126 0.13 7.89 4.21
C LEU A 126 0.43 6.77 5.22
N LEU A 127 1.53 6.88 5.95
CA LEU A 127 1.93 5.96 7.02
C LEU A 127 0.91 6.01 8.16
N VAL A 128 0.53 7.21 8.60
CA VAL A 128 -0.54 7.41 9.60
C VAL A 128 -1.84 6.78 9.11
N ARG A 129 -2.27 7.10 7.88
CA ARG A 129 -3.51 6.55 7.29
C ARG A 129 -3.49 5.02 7.26
N TYR A 130 -2.38 4.44 6.83
CA TYR A 130 -2.21 2.99 6.78
C TYR A 130 -2.25 2.35 8.18
N LEU A 131 -1.55 2.94 9.16
CA LEU A 131 -1.41 2.37 10.50
C LEU A 131 -2.67 2.50 11.35
N LYS A 132 -3.48 3.55 11.17
CA LYS A 132 -4.78 3.72 11.84
C LYS A 132 -5.68 2.47 11.73
N LYS A 133 -5.55 1.69 10.66
CA LYS A 133 -6.26 0.40 10.50
C LYS A 133 -6.08 -0.55 11.67
N PHE A 134 -4.86 -0.64 12.19
CA PHE A 134 -4.49 -1.67 13.17
C PHE A 134 -4.98 -1.33 14.58
N ALA A 135 -5.18 -0.03 14.87
CA ALA A 135 -5.73 0.50 16.12
C ALA A 135 -7.24 0.83 16.03
N ALA A 136 -7.88 0.54 14.89
CA ALA A 136 -9.31 0.77 14.74
C ALA A 136 -10.13 -0.36 15.39
N SER A 137 -11.35 0.00 15.78
CA SER A 137 -12.40 -0.96 16.14
C SER A 137 -12.59 -1.98 15.02
N ASP A 138 -12.95 -3.21 15.38
CA ASP A 138 -13.17 -4.27 14.39
C ASP A 138 -14.33 -3.89 13.44
N VAL A 139 -15.45 -3.42 14.01
CA VAL A 139 -16.59 -2.90 13.25
C VAL A 139 -16.87 -1.45 13.66
N SER A 140 -16.76 -0.52 12.73
CA SER A 140 -17.17 0.88 12.93
C SER A 140 -18.70 1.02 12.79
N ILE A 141 -19.33 1.78 13.69
CA ILE A 141 -20.76 2.10 13.60
C ILE A 141 -20.88 3.50 12.99
N LEU A 142 -21.63 3.60 11.90
CA LEU A 142 -21.83 4.82 11.12
C LEU A 142 -23.30 5.22 11.22
N ASP A 143 -23.57 6.44 11.65
CA ASP A 143 -24.91 6.92 12.05
C ASP A 143 -25.43 8.08 11.19
N SER A 144 -24.80 8.33 10.05
CA SER A 144 -25.21 9.34 9.07
C SER A 144 -24.45 9.17 7.76
N ASP A 145 -24.93 9.81 6.70
CA ASP A 145 -24.22 9.89 5.42
C ASP A 145 -22.82 10.50 5.56
N SER A 146 -22.70 11.53 6.40
CA SER A 146 -21.41 12.16 6.69
C SER A 146 -20.46 11.17 7.34
N ALA A 147 -20.92 10.35 8.30
CA ALA A 147 -20.09 9.34 8.93
C ALA A 147 -19.61 8.28 7.92
N VAL A 148 -20.48 7.86 6.99
CA VAL A 148 -20.10 6.93 5.91
C VAL A 148 -19.04 7.53 5.00
N ASN A 149 -19.25 8.76 4.53
CA ASN A 149 -18.29 9.43 3.65
C ASN A 149 -16.94 9.66 4.32
N THR A 150 -16.93 10.15 5.56
CA THR A 150 -15.69 10.34 6.34
C THR A 150 -14.98 9.01 6.56
N PHE A 151 -15.70 7.94 6.91
CA PHE A 151 -15.11 6.63 7.10
C PHE A 151 -14.42 6.11 5.83
N VAL A 152 -15.08 6.25 4.67
CA VAL A 152 -14.51 5.82 3.39
C VAL A 152 -13.29 6.66 2.99
N GLU A 153 -13.34 7.97 3.21
CA GLU A 153 -12.21 8.87 2.96
C GLU A 153 -11.00 8.55 3.85
N GLU A 154 -11.23 8.36 5.16
CA GLU A 154 -10.18 8.05 6.12
C GLU A 154 -9.60 6.64 5.93
N ALA A 155 -10.43 5.66 5.57
CA ALA A 155 -9.99 4.31 5.25
C ALA A 155 -9.05 4.27 4.04
N GLY A 156 -9.24 5.18 3.08
CA GLY A 156 -8.39 5.37 1.92
C GLY A 156 -8.41 4.18 0.95
N THR A 157 -7.27 3.95 0.29
CA THR A 157 -7.17 2.99 -0.84
C THR A 157 -6.36 1.74 -0.53
N PHE A 158 -5.76 1.64 0.66
CA PHE A 158 -4.84 0.55 0.98
C PHE A 158 -5.53 -0.80 1.25
N PHE A 159 -6.78 -0.75 1.72
CA PHE A 159 -7.54 -1.94 2.12
C PHE A 159 -8.97 -1.85 1.57
N PRO A 160 -9.57 -2.98 1.16
CA PRO A 160 -11.00 -3.02 0.86
C PRO A 160 -11.84 -2.68 2.09
N ILE A 161 -13.03 -2.13 1.83
CA ILE A 161 -13.97 -1.63 2.83
C ILE A 161 -15.29 -2.39 2.67
N TYR A 162 -15.82 -2.91 3.77
CA TYR A 162 -17.11 -3.58 3.83
C TYR A 162 -18.07 -2.75 4.69
N ILE A 163 -19.20 -2.32 4.10
CA ILE A 163 -20.21 -1.52 4.77
C ILE A 163 -21.54 -2.28 4.76
N GLY A 164 -22.02 -2.65 5.95
CA GLY A 164 -23.32 -3.28 6.13
C GLY A 164 -24.43 -2.26 6.29
N PHE A 165 -25.26 -2.10 5.26
CA PHE A 165 -26.45 -1.25 5.28
C PHE A 165 -27.66 -2.04 5.79
N GLY A 166 -28.27 -1.58 6.89
CA GLY A 166 -29.38 -2.29 7.53
C GLY A 166 -28.96 -3.59 8.24
N LEU A 167 -27.66 -3.78 8.51
CA LEU A 167 -27.12 -4.94 9.21
C LEU A 167 -26.79 -4.63 10.68
N ASN A 168 -26.96 -5.64 11.53
CA ASN A 168 -26.43 -5.62 12.88
C ASN A 168 -24.92 -5.92 12.84
N ASN A 169 -24.12 -5.23 13.66
CA ASN A 169 -22.66 -5.43 13.72
C ASN A 169 -22.27 -6.88 14.03
N THR A 170 -23.06 -7.58 14.85
CA THR A 170 -22.82 -8.99 15.22
C THR A 170 -22.79 -9.94 14.01
N VAL A 171 -23.45 -9.59 12.90
CA VAL A 171 -23.45 -10.40 11.67
C VAL A 171 -22.07 -10.42 11.01
N ILE A 172 -21.33 -9.31 11.08
CA ILE A 172 -20.04 -9.15 10.38
C ILE A 172 -18.82 -9.13 11.32
N GLU A 173 -19.03 -9.05 12.64
CA GLU A 173 -17.98 -8.94 13.66
C GLU A 173 -16.93 -10.05 13.58
N LYS A 174 -17.38 -11.30 13.38
CA LYS A 174 -16.46 -12.44 13.23
C LYS A 174 -15.51 -12.27 12.04
N PHE A 175 -16.00 -11.75 10.92
CA PHE A 175 -15.19 -11.48 9.73
C PHE A 175 -14.26 -10.29 9.94
N ALA A 176 -14.74 -9.26 10.62
CA ALA A 176 -13.95 -8.10 10.98
C ALA A 176 -12.72 -8.46 11.82
N ILE A 177 -12.90 -9.34 12.82
CA ILE A 177 -11.79 -9.86 13.64
C ILE A 177 -10.84 -10.70 12.76
N LYS A 178 -11.38 -11.65 11.99
CA LYS A 178 -10.61 -12.57 11.16
C LYS A 178 -9.77 -11.85 10.10
N TYR A 179 -10.32 -10.82 9.47
CA TYR A 179 -9.70 -10.05 8.39
C TYR A 179 -9.21 -8.67 8.83
N LYS A 180 -8.98 -8.45 10.13
CA LYS A 180 -8.56 -7.15 10.69
C LYS A 180 -7.33 -6.56 9.98
N LYS A 181 -6.40 -7.41 9.55
CA LYS A 181 -5.17 -7.00 8.86
C LYS A 181 -5.36 -6.71 7.36
N ASN A 182 -6.52 -7.04 6.80
CA ASN A 182 -6.74 -7.08 5.35
C ASN A 182 -7.92 -6.22 4.89
N ALA A 183 -8.87 -5.87 5.76
CA ALA A 183 -10.07 -5.13 5.36
C ALA A 183 -10.69 -4.32 6.49
N TRP A 184 -11.34 -3.22 6.12
CA TRP A 184 -12.18 -2.40 6.99
C TRP A 184 -13.60 -2.95 7.02
N PHE A 185 -14.24 -2.95 8.19
CA PHE A 185 -15.64 -3.34 8.34
C PHE A 185 -16.41 -2.27 9.11
N SER A 186 -17.62 -1.99 8.65
CA SER A 186 -18.53 -1.07 9.31
C SER A 186 -19.99 -1.46 9.08
N VAL A 187 -20.88 -0.90 9.90
CA VAL A 187 -22.32 -0.94 9.69
C VAL A 187 -22.89 0.47 9.66
N ALA A 188 -23.72 0.77 8.66
CA ALA A 188 -24.47 2.01 8.56
C ALA A 188 -25.85 1.80 9.19
N LYS A 189 -26.09 2.45 10.33
CA LYS A 189 -27.36 2.42 11.08
C LYS A 189 -28.37 3.43 10.56
N ASP A 190 -27.88 4.54 10.02
CA ASP A 190 -28.68 5.59 9.39
C ASP A 190 -27.95 6.06 8.13
N PHE A 191 -28.71 6.22 7.05
CA PHE A 191 -28.23 6.58 5.72
C PHE A 191 -29.41 6.99 4.82
N SER A 192 -29.16 7.87 3.87
CA SER A 192 -30.16 8.33 2.90
C SER A 192 -30.27 7.41 1.68
N GLU A 193 -31.34 7.62 0.91
CA GLU A 193 -31.48 7.03 -0.43
C GLU A 193 -30.38 7.51 -1.40
N ASP A 194 -29.80 8.70 -1.19
CA ASP A 194 -28.69 9.19 -2.00
C ASP A 194 -27.44 8.31 -1.83
N LEU A 195 -27.19 7.80 -0.61
CA LEU A 195 -26.13 6.81 -0.40
C LEU A 195 -26.45 5.47 -1.06
N MET A 196 -27.72 5.07 -1.10
CA MET A 196 -28.14 3.86 -1.81
C MET A 196 -27.84 3.97 -3.30
N VAL A 197 -28.16 5.13 -3.91
CA VAL A 197 -27.81 5.44 -5.30
C VAL A 197 -26.30 5.52 -5.49
N LEU A 198 -25.59 6.24 -4.60
CA LEU A 198 -24.14 6.40 -4.67
C LEU A 198 -23.42 5.06 -4.65
N TYR A 199 -23.87 4.14 -3.80
CA TYR A 199 -23.32 2.79 -3.65
C TYR A 199 -24.02 1.73 -4.51
N ASP A 200 -24.92 2.13 -5.40
CA ASP A 200 -25.61 1.25 -6.36
C ASP A 200 -26.23 0.01 -5.70
N PHE A 201 -27.08 0.23 -4.69
CA PHE A 201 -27.91 -0.82 -4.10
C PHE A 201 -29.34 -0.34 -3.87
N ASP A 202 -30.31 -1.22 -4.07
CA ASP A 202 -31.75 -0.93 -4.08
C ASP A 202 -32.53 -1.56 -2.91
N LYS A 203 -31.88 -2.42 -2.11
CA LYS A 203 -32.52 -3.22 -1.06
C LYS A 203 -31.66 -3.32 0.19
N ILE A 204 -32.31 -3.53 1.32
CA ILE A 204 -31.69 -3.81 2.61
C ILE A 204 -32.25 -5.12 3.19
N PRO A 205 -31.47 -5.87 3.99
CA PRO A 205 -30.05 -5.62 4.30
C PRO A 205 -29.13 -5.84 3.08
N ALA A 206 -28.03 -5.09 3.03
CA ALA A 206 -26.99 -5.22 2.01
C ALA A 206 -25.61 -5.08 2.63
N LEU A 207 -24.65 -5.88 2.14
CA LEU A 207 -23.23 -5.72 2.45
C LEU A 207 -22.51 -5.24 1.19
N VAL A 208 -22.05 -4.00 1.22
CA VAL A 208 -21.31 -3.38 0.10
C VAL A 208 -19.82 -3.54 0.35
N ALA A 209 -19.11 -4.13 -0.61
CA ALA A 209 -17.65 -4.20 -0.64
C ALA A 209 -17.13 -3.13 -1.61
N LEU A 210 -16.16 -2.33 -1.16
CA LEU A 210 -15.51 -1.28 -1.92
C LEU A 210 -14.01 -1.57 -2.01
N ASN A 211 -13.47 -1.50 -3.21
CA ASN A 211 -12.04 -1.46 -3.43
C ASN A 211 -11.67 -0.17 -4.17
N GLN A 212 -11.35 0.86 -3.38
CA GLN A 212 -11.10 2.22 -3.87
C GLN A 212 -9.93 2.28 -4.85
N LEU A 213 -8.87 1.49 -4.63
CA LEU A 213 -7.69 1.47 -5.50
C LEU A 213 -8.02 0.99 -6.92
N TYR A 214 -8.93 0.02 -7.04
CA TYR A 214 -9.28 -0.59 -8.33
C TYR A 214 -10.62 -0.10 -8.88
N ASN A 215 -11.27 0.84 -8.18
CA ASN A 215 -12.61 1.34 -8.46
C ASN A 215 -13.62 0.20 -8.64
N GLU A 216 -13.57 -0.78 -7.75
CA GLU A 216 -14.47 -1.94 -7.76
C GLU A 216 -15.47 -1.85 -6.61
N ARG A 217 -16.71 -2.23 -6.91
CA ARG A 217 -17.80 -2.30 -5.96
C ARG A 217 -18.61 -3.55 -6.20
N ASN A 218 -18.94 -4.27 -5.13
CA ASN A 218 -19.85 -5.40 -5.20
C ASN A 218 -20.83 -5.33 -4.03
N THR A 219 -22.09 -5.69 -4.26
CA THR A 219 -23.14 -5.67 -3.25
C THR A 219 -23.66 -7.08 -3.03
N PHE A 220 -23.79 -7.48 -1.76
CA PHE A 220 -24.33 -8.76 -1.35
C PHE A 220 -25.66 -8.57 -0.61
N TYR A 221 -26.71 -9.20 -1.13
CA TYR A 221 -28.07 -9.14 -0.59
C TYR A 221 -28.45 -10.36 0.27
N GLY A 222 -27.50 -11.26 0.51
CA GLY A 222 -27.71 -12.46 1.29
C GLY A 222 -27.71 -13.75 0.46
N PRO A 223 -27.90 -14.91 1.13
CA PRO A 223 -28.24 -15.05 2.55
C PRO A 223 -27.09 -14.61 3.50
N PHE A 224 -27.42 -13.97 4.62
CA PHE A 224 -26.45 -13.47 5.62
C PHE A 224 -26.03 -14.59 6.59
N GLU A 225 -25.66 -15.73 6.03
CA GLU A 225 -25.18 -16.91 6.74
C GLU A 225 -23.66 -16.99 6.61
N GLU A 226 -23.00 -17.70 7.55
CA GLU A 226 -21.54 -17.66 7.71
C GLU A 226 -20.78 -18.02 6.42
N ASP A 227 -21.14 -19.12 5.77
CA ASP A 227 -20.41 -19.61 4.58
C ASP A 227 -20.55 -18.65 3.40
N PHE A 228 -21.73 -18.09 3.18
CA PHE A 228 -21.97 -17.15 2.07
C PHE A 228 -21.29 -15.79 2.31
N LEU A 229 -21.28 -15.32 3.55
CA LEU A 229 -20.55 -14.11 3.93
C LEU A 229 -19.04 -14.30 3.83
N GLU A 230 -18.53 -15.44 4.28
CA GLU A 230 -17.13 -15.83 4.15
C GLU A 230 -16.69 -15.82 2.68
N ASP A 231 -17.49 -16.42 1.80
CA ASP A 231 -17.24 -16.45 0.36
C ASP A 231 -17.28 -15.05 -0.25
N PHE A 232 -18.29 -14.25 0.07
CA PHE A 232 -18.39 -12.88 -0.43
C PHE A 232 -17.20 -12.02 0.02
N VAL A 233 -16.80 -12.09 1.30
CA VAL A 233 -15.63 -11.35 1.80
C VAL A 233 -14.38 -11.82 1.08
N LYS A 234 -14.11 -13.13 1.01
CA LYS A 234 -12.93 -13.66 0.30
C LYS A 234 -12.86 -13.22 -1.16
N GLN A 235 -13.98 -13.27 -1.87
CA GLN A 235 -14.06 -12.88 -3.27
C GLN A 235 -13.77 -11.39 -3.52
N ASN A 236 -13.92 -10.55 -2.50
CA ASN A 236 -13.72 -9.11 -2.57
C ASN A 236 -12.46 -8.61 -1.85
N LEU A 237 -11.72 -9.50 -1.17
CA LEU A 237 -10.39 -9.18 -0.61
C LEU A 237 -9.33 -8.96 -1.70
N ILE A 238 -9.50 -9.61 -2.85
CA ILE A 238 -8.60 -9.53 -4.00
C ILE A 238 -9.42 -8.89 -5.13
N PRO A 239 -8.89 -7.84 -5.80
CA PRO A 239 -9.59 -7.24 -6.94
C PRO A 239 -9.75 -8.25 -8.08
N LEU A 240 -10.72 -8.00 -8.95
CA LEU A 240 -11.07 -8.88 -10.07
C LEU A 240 -9.87 -9.21 -10.97
N ALA A 241 -9.10 -8.18 -11.33
CA ALA A 241 -7.83 -8.32 -12.04
C ALA A 241 -6.75 -7.60 -11.25
N VAL A 242 -5.70 -8.33 -10.86
CA VAL A 242 -4.69 -7.84 -9.91
C VAL A 242 -3.31 -7.73 -10.56
N PRO A 243 -2.60 -6.60 -10.42
CA PRO A 243 -1.21 -6.50 -10.85
C PRO A 243 -0.38 -7.46 -9.98
N VAL A 244 0.45 -8.28 -10.60
CA VAL A 244 1.34 -9.19 -9.88
C VAL A 244 2.50 -8.38 -9.30
N SER A 245 2.48 -8.26 -7.98
CA SER A 245 3.46 -7.59 -7.15
C SER A 245 3.76 -8.47 -5.94
N TYR A 246 4.78 -8.11 -5.17
CA TYR A 246 5.07 -8.81 -3.91
C TYR A 246 3.86 -8.86 -2.97
N GLU A 247 3.21 -7.72 -2.76
CA GLU A 247 2.10 -7.59 -1.83
C GLU A 247 0.88 -8.38 -2.30
N THR A 248 0.53 -8.24 -3.58
CA THR A 248 -0.61 -8.95 -4.16
C THR A 248 -0.36 -10.46 -4.18
N LEU A 249 0.87 -10.92 -4.44
CA LEU A 249 1.19 -12.35 -4.32
C LEU A 249 1.07 -12.89 -2.90
N LYS A 250 1.41 -12.10 -1.88
CA LYS A 250 1.21 -12.53 -0.48
C LYS A 250 -0.27 -12.76 -0.18
N LEU A 251 -1.14 -11.89 -0.68
CA LEU A 251 -2.60 -12.06 -0.58
C LEU A 251 -3.08 -13.30 -1.35
N ILE A 252 -2.66 -13.45 -2.61
CA ILE A 252 -3.07 -14.53 -3.51
C ILE A 252 -2.52 -15.91 -3.07
N LYS A 253 -1.36 -15.95 -2.41
CA LYS A 253 -0.79 -17.19 -1.84
C LYS A 253 -1.74 -17.81 -0.81
N ALA A 254 -2.30 -16.99 0.06
CA ALA A 254 -3.18 -17.44 1.15
C ALA A 254 -4.56 -17.91 0.65
N ASP A 255 -4.98 -17.45 -0.53
CA ASP A 255 -6.32 -17.70 -1.07
C ASP A 255 -6.55 -19.11 -1.64
N GLY A 256 -5.48 -19.77 -2.12
CA GLY A 256 -5.56 -21.14 -2.63
C GLY A 256 -6.07 -21.30 -4.07
N ARG A 257 -6.76 -20.30 -4.66
CA ARG A 257 -7.13 -20.34 -6.10
C ARG A 257 -5.90 -20.33 -7.01
N LYS A 258 -6.08 -20.85 -8.22
CA LYS A 258 -5.08 -20.76 -9.30
C LYS A 258 -5.16 -19.40 -9.98
N ILE A 259 -4.04 -18.96 -10.53
CA ILE A 259 -3.91 -17.64 -11.15
C ILE A 259 -3.94 -17.81 -12.67
N VAL A 260 -4.86 -17.15 -13.34
CA VAL A 260 -4.77 -16.86 -14.77
C VAL A 260 -3.89 -15.62 -14.90
N LEU A 261 -2.61 -15.83 -15.25
CA LEU A 261 -1.62 -14.77 -15.37
C LEU A 261 -1.55 -14.29 -16.82
N THR A 262 -1.78 -13.00 -17.01
CA THR A 262 -1.63 -12.31 -18.29
C THR A 262 -0.36 -11.48 -18.30
N ILE A 263 0.53 -11.75 -19.24
CA ILE A 263 1.79 -11.03 -19.41
C ILE A 263 1.60 -10.06 -20.57
N VAL A 264 1.86 -8.79 -20.32
CA VAL A 264 1.74 -7.69 -21.29
C VAL A 264 3.09 -7.02 -21.48
N GLU A 265 3.29 -6.25 -22.55
CA GLU A 265 4.54 -5.50 -22.75
C GLU A 265 4.72 -4.44 -21.65
N ASP A 266 3.70 -3.60 -21.48
CA ASP A 266 3.62 -2.58 -20.45
C ASP A 266 2.18 -2.52 -19.91
N GLU A 267 2.02 -2.54 -18.59
CA GLU A 267 0.69 -2.48 -17.95
C GLU A 267 0.05 -1.09 -18.05
N ASP A 268 0.85 -0.06 -18.32
CA ASP A 268 0.39 1.32 -18.40
C ASP A 268 -0.09 1.73 -19.81
N GLU A 269 0.15 0.90 -20.82
CA GLU A 269 -0.32 1.13 -22.20
C GLU A 269 -1.86 1.03 -22.32
N GLU A 270 -2.42 1.79 -23.26
CA GLU A 270 -3.87 1.85 -23.48
C GLU A 270 -4.47 0.49 -23.84
N SER A 271 -3.82 -0.24 -24.75
CA SER A 271 -4.17 -1.62 -25.15
C SER A 271 -4.19 -2.58 -23.95
N SER A 272 -3.19 -2.49 -23.06
CA SER A 272 -3.14 -3.28 -21.83
C SER A 272 -4.27 -2.92 -20.87
N ARG A 273 -4.62 -1.63 -20.75
CA ARG A 273 -5.74 -1.18 -19.90
C ARG A 273 -7.09 -1.68 -20.42
N GLU A 274 -7.29 -1.73 -21.73
CA GLU A 274 -8.47 -2.33 -22.35
C GLU A 274 -8.54 -3.83 -22.09
N LEU A 275 -7.43 -4.54 -22.29
CA LEU A 275 -7.34 -5.96 -21.95
C LEU A 275 -7.63 -6.21 -20.47
N ILE A 276 -7.12 -5.38 -19.55
CA ILE A 276 -7.40 -5.49 -18.11
C ILE A 276 -8.90 -5.35 -17.83
N LYS A 277 -9.64 -4.49 -18.55
CA LYS A 277 -11.12 -4.42 -18.42
C LYS A 277 -11.77 -5.74 -18.82
N LEU A 278 -11.31 -6.37 -19.90
CA LEU A 278 -11.79 -7.69 -20.32
C LEU A 278 -11.45 -8.79 -19.30
N LEU A 279 -10.25 -8.76 -18.72
CA LEU A 279 -9.85 -9.67 -17.64
C LEU A 279 -10.73 -9.50 -16.41
N LYS A 280 -11.09 -8.25 -16.03
CA LYS A 280 -12.03 -8.00 -14.93
C LYS A 280 -13.42 -8.59 -15.21
N ALA A 281 -13.93 -8.41 -16.43
CA ALA A 281 -15.20 -8.99 -16.84
C ALA A 281 -15.17 -10.53 -16.77
N ALA A 282 -14.10 -11.15 -17.28
CA ALA A 282 -13.89 -12.59 -17.19
C ALA A 282 -13.77 -13.06 -15.73
N ALA A 283 -13.02 -12.34 -14.89
CA ALA A 283 -12.87 -12.66 -13.47
C ALA A 283 -14.20 -12.65 -12.71
N SER A 284 -15.09 -11.72 -13.05
CA SER A 284 -16.41 -11.63 -12.41
C SER A 284 -17.25 -12.89 -12.65
N ALA A 285 -17.13 -13.50 -13.83
CA ALA A 285 -17.81 -14.75 -14.20
C ALA A 285 -17.05 -16.02 -13.78
N ASN A 286 -15.79 -15.92 -13.35
CA ASN A 286 -14.90 -17.05 -13.07
C ASN A 286 -14.20 -16.88 -11.71
N ARG A 287 -15.00 -16.70 -10.66
CA ARG A 287 -14.53 -16.41 -9.29
C ARG A 287 -13.70 -17.54 -8.67
N ASP A 288 -13.75 -18.75 -9.23
CA ASP A 288 -12.90 -19.89 -8.87
C ASP A 288 -11.43 -19.70 -9.26
N LEU A 289 -11.13 -18.69 -10.07
CA LEU A 289 -9.79 -18.30 -10.52
C LEU A 289 -9.47 -16.86 -10.09
N ILE A 290 -8.18 -16.56 -9.98
CA ILE A 290 -7.67 -15.19 -9.81
C ILE A 290 -7.09 -14.74 -11.13
N PHE A 291 -7.44 -13.55 -11.61
CA PHE A 291 -6.87 -12.99 -12.82
C PHE A 291 -5.75 -12.03 -12.41
N GLY A 292 -4.51 -12.40 -12.73
CA GLY A 292 -3.32 -11.59 -12.48
C GLY A 292 -2.80 -11.01 -13.79
N TYR A 293 -2.19 -9.83 -13.76
CA TYR A 293 -1.47 -9.28 -14.91
C TYR A 293 -0.11 -8.71 -14.52
N VAL A 294 0.81 -8.64 -15.47
CA VAL A 294 2.17 -8.14 -15.23
C VAL A 294 2.83 -7.66 -16.52
N GLY A 295 3.52 -6.52 -16.45
CA GLY A 295 4.31 -5.99 -17.57
C GLY A 295 5.69 -6.63 -17.68
N VAL A 296 6.17 -6.85 -18.91
CA VAL A 296 7.51 -7.40 -19.19
C VAL A 296 8.62 -6.56 -18.57
N LYS A 297 8.51 -5.22 -18.62
CA LYS A 297 9.48 -4.30 -17.99
C LYS A 297 9.72 -4.59 -16.50
N GLN A 298 8.69 -5.06 -15.82
CA GLN A 298 8.73 -5.35 -14.38
C GLN A 298 9.23 -6.76 -14.10
N LEU A 299 9.21 -7.59 -15.15
CA LEU A 299 9.69 -8.95 -15.20
C LEU A 299 11.06 -9.04 -15.89
N GLU A 300 11.80 -7.97 -16.19
CA GLU A 300 12.93 -7.99 -17.14
C GLU A 300 13.91 -9.18 -16.99
N GLU A 301 14.35 -9.56 -15.77
CA GLU A 301 15.23 -10.75 -15.58
C GLU A 301 14.52 -12.11 -15.80
N PHE A 302 13.20 -12.13 -15.82
CA PHE A 302 12.35 -13.31 -15.96
C PHE A 302 11.63 -13.36 -17.30
N ALA A 303 11.44 -12.22 -17.97
CA ALA A 303 10.89 -12.15 -19.31
C ALA A 303 11.75 -12.98 -20.27
N GLU A 304 13.07 -12.90 -20.18
CA GLU A 304 14.01 -13.75 -20.93
C GLU A 304 13.78 -15.27 -20.75
N ASN A 305 13.06 -15.67 -19.69
CA ASN A 305 12.82 -17.05 -19.28
C ASN A 305 11.37 -17.53 -19.46
N PHE A 306 10.47 -16.62 -19.84
CA PHE A 306 9.29 -17.05 -20.55
C PHE A 306 9.73 -17.40 -21.97
N ASP A 307 9.08 -18.38 -22.57
CA ASP A 307 9.21 -18.61 -24.00
C ASP A 307 8.50 -17.43 -24.73
N ILE A 308 9.11 -16.24 -24.71
CA ILE A 308 8.63 -14.98 -25.34
C ILE A 308 9.08 -14.91 -26.81
N GLU A 309 9.52 -16.03 -27.40
CA GLU A 309 9.43 -16.15 -28.86
C GLU A 309 7.97 -16.04 -29.34
N THR A 310 7.00 -16.25 -28.43
CA THR A 310 5.58 -15.94 -28.66
C THR A 310 5.27 -14.47 -28.44
N LYS A 311 4.48 -13.89 -29.34
CA LYS A 311 3.98 -12.53 -29.24
C LYS A 311 3.14 -12.29 -27.96
N LEU A 312 3.16 -11.05 -27.47
CA LEU A 312 2.40 -10.57 -26.33
C LEU A 312 1.12 -9.87 -26.81
N PRO A 313 0.05 -9.83 -26.00
CA PRO A 313 -0.05 -10.34 -24.63
C PRO A 313 -0.28 -11.87 -24.55
N LYS A 314 0.24 -12.49 -23.48
CA LYS A 314 0.24 -13.95 -23.28
C LYS A 314 -0.51 -14.36 -22.02
N MET A 315 -1.28 -15.44 -22.07
CA MET A 315 -2.04 -15.98 -20.93
C MET A 315 -1.54 -17.36 -20.51
N VAL A 316 -1.39 -17.58 -19.21
CA VAL A 316 -1.02 -18.88 -18.61
C VAL A 316 -1.80 -19.15 -17.34
N VAL A 317 -2.00 -20.42 -16.99
CA VAL A 317 -2.53 -20.79 -15.66
C VAL A 317 -1.36 -21.16 -14.75
N TRP A 318 -1.14 -20.36 -13.72
CA TRP A 318 -0.02 -20.47 -12.81
C TRP A 318 -0.50 -20.84 -11.41
N ASN A 319 0.15 -21.85 -10.82
CA ASN A 319 -0.15 -22.32 -9.46
C ASN A 319 0.93 -21.92 -8.45
N LYS A 320 1.44 -20.69 -8.55
CA LYS A 320 2.38 -20.13 -7.55
C LYS A 320 3.68 -20.94 -7.38
N SER A 321 4.01 -21.79 -8.35
CA SER A 321 5.17 -22.67 -8.36
C SER A 321 6.12 -22.32 -9.51
N GLU A 322 7.17 -23.11 -9.70
CA GLU A 322 8.06 -22.97 -10.86
C GLU A 322 7.42 -23.49 -12.17
N ASP A 323 6.21 -24.04 -12.07
CA ASP A 323 5.47 -24.60 -13.20
C ASP A 323 4.23 -23.77 -13.52
N TYR A 324 3.89 -23.72 -14.81
CA TYR A 324 2.65 -23.15 -15.30
C TYR A 324 2.02 -24.08 -16.35
N LEU A 325 0.74 -23.88 -16.59
CA LEU A 325 -0.03 -24.58 -17.60
C LEU A 325 -0.29 -23.61 -18.75
N SER A 326 0.13 -24.01 -19.95
CA SER A 326 -0.21 -23.33 -21.18
C SER A 326 -1.41 -23.98 -21.84
N VAL A 327 -2.37 -23.22 -22.36
CA VAL A 327 -3.54 -23.76 -23.07
C VAL A 327 -3.21 -23.87 -24.57
N VAL A 328 -3.30 -25.08 -25.11
CA VAL A 328 -2.89 -25.36 -26.50
C VAL A 328 -3.75 -24.56 -27.47
N GLY A 329 -3.09 -23.76 -28.32
CA GLY A 329 -3.77 -22.94 -29.34
C GLY A 329 -4.44 -21.67 -28.82
N SER A 330 -4.17 -21.27 -27.57
CA SER A 330 -4.73 -20.04 -26.98
C SER A 330 -3.70 -19.28 -26.13
N GLU A 331 -2.41 -19.39 -26.48
CA GLU A 331 -1.34 -18.76 -25.70
C GLU A 331 -1.31 -17.22 -25.86
N SER A 332 -1.67 -16.70 -27.04
CA SER A 332 -1.59 -15.28 -27.40
C SER A 332 -2.99 -14.64 -27.51
N ILE A 333 -3.15 -13.40 -27.02
CA ILE A 333 -4.42 -12.66 -27.03
C ILE A 333 -4.31 -11.41 -27.93
N GLU A 334 -4.12 -11.60 -29.23
CA GLU A 334 -3.92 -10.51 -30.19
C GLU A 334 -5.19 -10.09 -30.93
N GLY A 335 -5.18 -8.84 -31.41
CA GLY A 335 -6.18 -8.32 -32.35
C GLY A 335 -7.46 -7.88 -31.67
N GLU A 336 -8.52 -7.68 -32.46
CA GLU A 336 -9.74 -7.01 -32.01
C GLU A 336 -10.66 -7.91 -31.14
N ASP A 337 -10.51 -9.24 -31.18
CA ASP A 337 -11.42 -10.19 -30.53
C ASP A 337 -10.83 -10.85 -29.27
N GLN A 338 -10.21 -10.04 -28.41
CA GLN A 338 -9.56 -10.51 -27.19
C GLN A 338 -10.54 -11.18 -26.21
N ALA A 339 -11.80 -10.74 -26.17
CA ALA A 339 -12.83 -11.32 -25.29
C ALA A 339 -13.13 -12.79 -25.63
N THR A 340 -13.27 -13.12 -26.92
CA THR A 340 -13.47 -14.50 -27.37
C THR A 340 -12.23 -15.35 -27.11
N GLN A 341 -11.04 -14.79 -27.27
CA GLN A 341 -9.78 -15.49 -26.99
C GLN A 341 -9.63 -15.82 -25.49
N ILE A 342 -9.95 -14.88 -24.60
CA ILE A 342 -10.01 -15.14 -23.15
C ILE A 342 -11.00 -16.28 -22.85
N THR A 343 -12.17 -16.25 -23.47
CA THR A 343 -13.20 -17.30 -23.27
C THR A 343 -12.69 -18.67 -23.72
N LYS A 344 -12.11 -18.77 -24.93
CA LYS A 344 -11.52 -20.00 -25.47
C LYS A 344 -10.37 -20.53 -24.63
N PHE A 345 -9.54 -19.65 -24.06
CA PHE A 345 -8.47 -20.01 -23.14
C PHE A 345 -9.05 -20.68 -21.88
N LEU A 346 -10.07 -20.08 -21.27
CA LEU A 346 -10.70 -20.62 -20.05
C LEU A 346 -11.40 -21.96 -20.31
N GLU A 347 -12.10 -22.08 -21.44
CA GLU A 347 -12.70 -23.35 -21.89
C GLU A 347 -11.64 -24.43 -22.08
N GLY A 348 -10.56 -24.13 -22.82
CA GLY A 348 -9.46 -25.07 -23.03
C GLY A 348 -8.78 -25.50 -21.74
N TYR A 349 -8.63 -24.59 -20.77
CA TYR A 349 -8.14 -24.93 -19.44
C TYR A 349 -9.10 -25.89 -18.72
N ARG A 350 -10.40 -25.61 -18.71
CA ARG A 350 -11.42 -26.46 -18.06
C ARG A 350 -11.56 -27.84 -18.69
N GLU A 351 -11.36 -27.93 -20.00
CA GLU A 351 -11.33 -29.19 -20.76
C GLU A 351 -10.01 -29.97 -20.58
N GLY A 352 -9.03 -29.39 -19.89
CA GLY A 352 -7.72 -30.02 -19.67
C GLY A 352 -6.80 -29.99 -20.89
N ARG A 353 -7.08 -29.17 -21.91
CA ARG A 353 -6.22 -28.95 -23.09
C ARG A 353 -4.99 -28.10 -22.74
N THR A 354 -4.21 -28.59 -21.79
CA THR A 354 -3.07 -27.88 -21.20
C THR A 354 -1.77 -28.65 -21.35
N VAL A 355 -0.68 -27.91 -21.52
CA VAL A 355 0.69 -28.43 -21.46
C VAL A 355 1.38 -27.81 -20.27
N LYS A 356 1.94 -28.66 -19.41
CA LYS A 356 2.76 -28.21 -18.28
C LYS A 356 4.12 -27.75 -18.81
N LYS A 357 4.48 -26.51 -18.50
CA LYS A 357 5.77 -25.89 -18.78
C LYS A 357 6.40 -25.45 -17.45
N THR A 358 7.73 -25.37 -17.42
CA THR A 358 8.48 -24.87 -16.26
C THR A 358 9.14 -23.56 -16.67
N PHE A 359 9.17 -22.58 -15.77
CA PHE A 359 9.90 -21.34 -16.03
C PHE A 359 11.40 -21.64 -16.10
N SER A 360 12.08 -21.15 -17.13
CA SER A 360 13.51 -21.42 -17.30
C SER A 360 14.37 -20.45 -16.47
N GLY A 361 14.42 -20.56 -15.14
CA GLY A 361 15.25 -19.64 -14.34
C GLY A 361 15.05 -19.74 -12.82
N PRO A 362 15.62 -18.82 -12.02
CA PRO A 362 15.35 -18.75 -10.58
C PRO A 362 13.85 -18.61 -10.33
N SER A 363 13.34 -19.23 -9.25
CA SER A 363 11.93 -19.15 -8.85
C SER A 363 11.36 -17.74 -8.97
N LEU A 364 10.24 -17.57 -9.71
CA LEU A 364 9.48 -16.31 -9.82
C LEU A 364 9.23 -15.69 -8.44
N MET A 365 8.99 -16.54 -7.42
CA MET A 365 8.78 -16.10 -6.04
C MET A 365 9.99 -15.38 -5.43
N ARG A 366 11.20 -15.82 -5.77
CA ARG A 366 12.44 -15.21 -5.31
C ARG A 366 12.72 -13.88 -6.03
N PHE A 367 12.38 -13.78 -7.32
CA PHE A 367 12.49 -12.54 -8.10
C PHE A 367 11.52 -11.47 -7.57
N ILE A 368 10.26 -11.83 -7.35
CA ILE A 368 9.25 -10.88 -6.84
C ILE A 368 9.62 -10.37 -5.43
N HIS A 369 10.36 -11.14 -4.63
CA HIS A 369 10.94 -10.63 -3.38
C HIS A 369 12.05 -9.58 -3.58
N ARG A 370 12.77 -9.61 -4.71
CA ARG A 370 13.99 -8.83 -4.93
C ARG A 370 13.80 -7.60 -5.83
N SER A 371 12.93 -7.69 -6.84
CA SER A 371 12.91 -6.74 -7.95
C SER A 371 11.99 -5.55 -7.76
N PHE A 372 11.01 -5.67 -6.86
CA PHE A 372 10.08 -4.57 -6.56
C PHE A 372 10.64 -3.51 -5.61
N ASP A 373 11.82 -3.74 -5.02
CA ASP A 373 12.61 -2.70 -4.32
C ASP A 373 13.24 -1.69 -5.31
N ILE A 374 13.35 -2.08 -6.59
CA ILE A 374 14.03 -1.31 -7.66
C ILE A 374 13.09 -0.30 -8.34
N ARG A 375 11.75 -0.45 -8.25
CA ARG A 375 10.83 0.58 -8.78
C ARG A 375 11.07 1.96 -8.15
N MET A 376 11.54 2.01 -6.89
CA MET A 376 11.97 3.27 -6.28
C MET A 376 13.23 3.83 -6.94
N VAL A 377 14.15 2.97 -7.37
CA VAL A 377 15.40 3.34 -8.06
C VAL A 377 15.09 3.95 -9.42
N TYR A 378 14.18 3.38 -10.22
CA TYR A 378 13.82 3.96 -11.53
C TYR A 378 13.10 5.31 -11.39
N VAL A 379 12.22 5.47 -10.41
CA VAL A 379 11.60 6.78 -10.11
C VAL A 379 12.66 7.79 -9.66
N ILE A 380 13.66 7.37 -8.88
CA ILE A 380 14.78 8.22 -8.46
C ILE A 380 15.68 8.57 -9.65
N VAL A 381 16.04 7.61 -10.51
CA VAL A 381 16.86 7.85 -11.69
C VAL A 381 16.13 8.76 -12.68
N PHE A 382 14.83 8.57 -12.87
CA PHE A 382 13.99 9.45 -13.68
C PHE A 382 13.90 10.87 -13.09
N MET A 383 13.67 11.00 -11.77
CA MET A 383 13.70 12.28 -11.07
C MET A 383 15.05 12.98 -11.20
N VAL A 384 16.17 12.25 -11.04
CA VAL A 384 17.52 12.80 -11.17
C VAL A 384 17.79 13.22 -12.62
N ALA A 385 17.36 12.43 -13.62
CA ALA A 385 17.49 12.77 -15.03
C ALA A 385 16.67 14.02 -15.40
N VAL A 386 15.43 14.12 -14.90
CA VAL A 386 14.58 15.31 -15.08
C VAL A 386 15.21 16.52 -14.38
N MET A 387 15.75 16.35 -13.18
CA MET A 387 16.40 17.42 -12.43
C MET A 387 17.71 17.88 -13.12
N MET A 388 18.48 16.96 -13.70
CA MET A 388 19.64 17.27 -14.54
C MET A 388 19.25 18.00 -15.84
N LEU A 389 18.15 17.61 -16.48
CA LEU A 389 17.59 18.31 -17.64
C LEU A 389 17.16 19.74 -17.26
N VAL A 390 16.42 19.92 -16.18
CA VAL A 390 16.01 21.24 -15.67
C VAL A 390 17.22 22.11 -15.32
N GLN A 391 18.26 21.54 -14.71
CA GLN A 391 19.51 22.25 -14.43
C GLN A 391 20.32 22.59 -15.69
N SER A 392 20.24 21.75 -16.74
CA SER A 392 20.82 22.02 -18.05
C SER A 392 20.14 23.23 -18.71
N PHE A 393 18.81 23.34 -18.61
CA PHE A 393 18.07 24.51 -19.10
C PHE A 393 18.29 25.76 -18.24
N SER A 394 18.50 25.60 -16.93
CA SER A 394 18.80 26.72 -16.02
C SER A 394 20.23 27.25 -16.14
N LYS A 395 21.18 26.50 -16.70
CA LYS A 395 22.58 26.92 -16.89
C LYS A 395 22.86 27.56 -18.26
N GLY A 396 21.88 27.62 -19.17
CA GLY A 396 22.02 28.19 -20.51
C GLY A 396 21.79 29.70 -20.63
N GLY A 397 21.47 30.41 -19.55
CA GLY A 397 21.17 31.84 -19.57
C GLY A 397 22.02 32.62 -18.57
N ASN A 398 23.30 32.85 -18.88
CA ASN A 398 24.09 33.97 -18.36
C ASN A 398 25.47 34.03 -19.05
N GLU A 399 25.48 34.49 -20.30
CA GLU A 399 26.65 35.16 -20.87
C GLU A 399 26.23 36.60 -21.22
N TYR A 400 26.44 37.53 -20.29
CA TYR A 400 26.59 38.94 -20.65
C TYR A 400 28.08 39.26 -20.64
N GLN A 401 28.57 39.50 -21.84
CA GLN A 401 29.94 39.85 -22.18
C GLN A 401 30.23 41.28 -21.69
N SER A 402 31.24 41.43 -20.83
CA SER A 402 31.75 42.72 -20.39
C SER A 402 32.57 43.40 -21.49
N VAL A 403 32.23 44.64 -21.85
CA VAL A 403 33.04 45.51 -22.74
C VAL A 403 33.38 46.80 -21.96
N PRO A 404 34.62 47.32 -22.04
CA PRO A 404 35.16 48.27 -21.07
C PRO A 404 34.88 49.75 -21.42
N ASN A 405 34.93 50.59 -20.37
CA ASN A 405 34.79 52.05 -20.39
C ASN A 405 35.71 52.77 -21.40
N GLN A 406 35.14 53.71 -22.15
CA GLN A 406 35.83 54.93 -22.59
C GLN A 406 34.93 56.17 -22.48
N VAL A 407 35.61 57.30 -22.38
CA VAL A 407 35.26 58.61 -21.80
C VAL A 407 34.57 59.56 -22.80
N GLN A 408 33.90 60.61 -22.25
CA GLN A 408 33.47 61.90 -22.85
C GLN A 408 32.20 61.88 -23.72
N THR A 409 31.27 62.85 -23.68
CA THR A 409 31.29 64.28 -23.29
C THR A 409 29.86 64.77 -23.06
N ASP A 410 29.74 65.87 -22.32
CA ASP A 410 28.53 66.65 -22.02
C ASP A 410 27.68 67.05 -23.24
N HIS A 411 26.35 67.15 -23.06
CA HIS A 411 25.63 68.42 -23.23
C HIS A 411 24.16 68.34 -22.80
N ALA A 412 23.72 69.44 -22.19
CA ALA A 412 22.43 69.71 -21.58
C ALA A 412 21.28 69.95 -22.59
N SER A 413 20.03 69.73 -22.17
CA SER A 413 19.04 70.80 -21.88
C SER A 413 17.59 70.29 -21.89
N SER A 414 16.83 70.71 -20.86
CA SER A 414 15.40 71.10 -20.76
C SER A 414 14.33 70.33 -21.57
N SER A 415 13.13 69.98 -21.08
CA SER A 415 12.17 70.59 -20.14
C SER A 415 11.02 69.55 -19.96
N VAL A 416 10.46 69.26 -18.76
CA VAL A 416 9.27 69.90 -18.11
C VAL A 416 8.10 70.09 -19.11
N SER A 417 6.84 69.67 -18.95
CA SER A 417 5.90 69.28 -17.87
C SER A 417 4.67 68.59 -18.55
N GLU A 418 3.97 67.60 -17.99
CA GLU A 418 2.75 67.71 -17.14
C GLU A 418 1.61 68.54 -17.83
N VAL A 419 0.37 68.06 -18.08
CA VAL A 419 -0.76 67.76 -17.17
C VAL A 419 -2.05 67.37 -17.98
N GLU A 420 -3.02 66.67 -17.35
CA GLU A 420 -4.50 66.55 -17.62
C GLU A 420 -5.01 65.73 -18.82
N SER A 421 -6.20 65.07 -18.86
CA SER A 421 -7.37 64.89 -17.97
C SER A 421 -8.37 63.88 -18.61
N LYS A 422 -9.27 63.27 -17.80
CA LYS A 422 -10.68 62.83 -18.10
C LYS A 422 -10.94 61.76 -19.19
N GLU A 423 -11.96 60.89 -19.23
CA GLU A 423 -13.33 60.70 -18.69
C GLU A 423 -13.65 59.17 -18.89
N GLU A 424 -14.16 58.40 -17.92
CA GLU A 424 -15.57 58.03 -17.65
C GLU A 424 -16.39 57.32 -18.76
N TYR A 425 -16.97 56.15 -18.40
CA TYR A 425 -18.23 55.51 -18.85
C TYR A 425 -18.23 54.22 -19.74
N SER A 426 -18.37 53.06 -19.06
CA SER A 426 -19.46 52.03 -19.09
C SER A 426 -19.89 51.29 -20.41
N PRO A 427 -20.72 50.21 -20.35
CA PRO A 427 -20.31 48.84 -20.71
C PRO A 427 -21.14 48.24 -21.86
N GLY A 428 -20.78 47.03 -22.31
CA GLY A 428 -21.59 46.29 -23.28
C GLY A 428 -21.28 44.79 -23.26
N ASP A 429 -22.25 44.03 -22.76
CA ASP A 429 -22.39 42.59 -22.94
C ASP A 429 -22.42 42.20 -24.42
N LYS A 430 -21.90 41.01 -24.76
CA LYS A 430 -22.70 39.94 -25.39
C LYS A 430 -21.92 38.63 -25.58
N GLU A 431 -22.62 37.59 -25.17
CA GLU A 431 -22.63 36.17 -25.55
C GLU A 431 -21.98 35.84 -26.91
N ASP A 432 -21.13 34.81 -26.93
CA ASP A 432 -21.47 33.46 -27.40
C ASP A 432 -20.60 32.40 -26.69
#